data_AF-A0A258YVZ4-F1
#
_entry.id   AF-A0A258YVZ4-F1
#
_cell.length_a   1.000
_cell.length_b   1.000
_cell.length_c   1.000
_cell.angle_alpha   90.00
_cell.angle_beta   90.00
_cell.angle_gamma   90.00
#
_symmetry.space_group_name_H-M   'P 1'
#
loop_
_entity.id
_entity.type
_entity.pdbx_description
1 polymer ?
#
loop_
_entity_poly.entity_id
_entity_poly.type
_entity_poly.pdbx_seq_one_letter_code
_entity_poly.pdbx_strand_id
1 'polypeptide(L)' 'EELRNDGYVAGRSDNNIMIKVKGSEELLGQIVKVKITEVSRMVQYGEILA' A
#
# COMPACT_ATOMS: atom_id res chain seq x y z
N GLU A 1 9.82 -5.32 0.07
CA GLU A 1 8.36 -5.50 0.30
C GLU A 1 7.89 -6.83 -0.33
N GLU A 2 6.79 -7.43 0.15
CA GLU A 2 6.24 -8.69 -0.41
C GLU A 2 4.99 -8.41 -1.26
N LEU A 3 4.92 -9.02 -2.45
CA LEU A 3 3.70 -9.10 -3.24
C LEU A 3 2.79 -10.17 -2.62
N ARG A 4 1.67 -9.77 -2.01
CA ARG A 4 0.65 -10.77 -1.66
C ARG A 4 -0.03 -11.23 -2.94
N ASN A 5 -0.26 -12.53 -3.05
CA ASN A 5 -0.78 -13.31 -4.19
C ASN A 5 -2.14 -12.83 -4.78
N ASP A 6 -2.62 -11.66 -4.38
CA ASP A 6 -3.93 -11.08 -4.66
C ASP A 6 -3.82 -9.76 -5.46
N GLY A 7 -2.60 -9.38 -5.91
CA GLY A 7 -2.36 -8.15 -6.66
C GLY A 7 -2.34 -6.88 -5.79
N TYR A 8 -2.01 -7.04 -4.50
CA TYR A 8 -1.83 -5.93 -3.57
C TYR A 8 -0.37 -5.81 -3.14
N VAL A 9 0.14 -4.59 -3.27
CA VAL A 9 1.45 -4.17 -2.75
C VAL A 9 1.25 -3.67 -1.32
N ALA A 10 2.08 -4.16 -0.41
CA ALA A 10 2.09 -3.71 0.98
C ALA A 10 3.31 -2.83 1.24
N GLY A 11 3.07 -1.61 1.68
CA GLY A 11 4.10 -0.65 2.10
C GLY A 11 3.90 -0.20 3.54
N ARG A 12 4.87 0.55 4.07
CA ARG A 12 4.74 1.26 5.35
C ARG A 12 4.84 2.75 5.11
N SER A 13 3.97 3.53 5.75
CA SER A 13 4.15 4.99 5.82
C SER A 13 5.19 5.36 6.87
N ASP A 14 5.63 6.62 6.84
CA ASP A 14 6.50 7.25 7.85
C ASP A 14 6.02 7.05 9.30
N ASN A 15 4.70 6.97 9.52
CA ASN A 15 4.12 6.72 10.84
C ASN A 15 4.10 5.22 11.23
N ASN A 16 4.86 4.39 10.52
CA ASN A 16 4.96 2.94 10.69
C ASN A 16 3.60 2.20 10.58
N ILE A 17 2.65 2.79 9.86
CA ILE A 17 1.35 2.17 9.57
C ILE A 17 1.53 1.29 8.33
N MET A 18 0.96 0.07 8.37
CA MET A 18 0.93 -0.81 7.21
C MET A 18 -0.19 -0.37 6.25
N ILE A 19 0.16 -0.06 5.01
CA ILE A 19 -0.78 0.28 3.95
C ILE A 19 -0.72 -0.79 2.87
N LYS A 20 -1.88 -1.26 2.44
CA LYS A 20 -2.03 -2.13 1.28
C LYS A 20 -2.68 -1.36 0.16
N VAL A 21 -2.10 -1.45 -1.02
CA VAL A 21 -2.59 -0.79 -2.22
C VAL A 21 -2.72 -1.82 -3.33
N LYS A 22 -3.77 -1.71 -4.14
CA LYS A 22 -3.90 -2.56 -5.32
C LYS A 22 -2.92 -2.06 -6.38
N GLY A 23 -1.97 -2.89 -6.79
CA GLY A 23 -0.87 -2.46 -7.65
C GLY A 23 0.06 -3.59 -8.07
N SER A 24 0.92 -3.28 -9.04
CA SER A 24 1.91 -4.19 -9.61
C SER A 24 3.24 -4.13 -8.86
N GLU A 25 4.09 -5.15 -9.03
CA GLU A 25 5.44 -5.24 -8.47
C GLU A 25 6.35 -4.04 -8.79
N GLU A 26 6.04 -3.29 -9.84
CA GLU A 26 6.74 -2.09 -10.28
C GLU A 26 6.75 -0.96 -9.22
N LEU A 27 5.83 -1.03 -8.26
CA LEU A 27 5.69 -0.06 -7.18
C LEU A 27 6.54 -0.42 -5.95
N LEU A 28 7.13 -1.62 -5.91
CA LEU A 28 8.03 -2.05 -4.85
C LEU A 28 9.31 -1.21 -4.90
N GLY A 29 9.71 -0.64 -3.76
CA GLY A 29 10.88 0.23 -3.68
C GLY A 29 10.67 1.66 -4.17
N GLN A 30 9.45 2.05 -4.57
CA GLN A 30 9.11 3.43 -4.91
C GLN A 30 8.28 4.10 -3.80
N ILE A 31 8.53 5.39 -3.59
CA ILE A 31 7.70 6.21 -2.70
C ILE A 31 6.60 6.84 -3.54
N VAL A 32 5.38 6.34 -3.38
CA VAL A 32 4.20 6.80 -4.12
C VAL A 32 3.18 7.44 -3.20
N LYS A 33 2.41 8.40 -3.73
CA LYS A 33 1.30 9.01 -3.00
C LYS A 33 0.09 8.08 -3.04
N VAL A 34 -0.42 7.75 -1.87
CA VAL A 34 -1.56 6.86 -1.71
C VAL A 34 -2.70 7.61 -1.04
N LYS A 35 -3.91 7.50 -1.60
CA LYS A 35 -5.14 7.93 -0.95
C LYS A 35 -5.73 6.77 -0.17
N ILE A 36 -5.82 6.91 1.15
CA ILE A 36 -6.45 5.92 2.00
C ILE A 36 -7.97 5.97 1.80
N THR A 37 -8.55 4.85 1.38
CA THR A 37 -9.99 4.69 1.16
C THR A 37 -10.65 3.95 2.31
N GLU A 38 -9.92 3.06 2.98
CA GLU A 38 -10.41 2.30 4.11
C GLU A 38 -9.36 2.19 5.21
N VAL A 39 -9.77 2.46 6.44
CA VAL A 39 -8.91 2.41 7.62
C VAL A 39 -9.32 1.22 8.47
N SER A 40 -8.50 0.18 8.51
CA SER A 40 -8.65 -0.92 9.48
C SER A 40 -7.63 -0.78 10.62
N ARG A 41 -7.92 -1.42 11.75
CA ARG A 41 -7.13 -1.30 13.00
C ARG A 41 -5.68 -1.76 12.86
N MET A 42 -5.41 -2.69 11.93
CA MET A 42 -4.08 -3.28 11.70
C MET A 42 -3.48 -2.93 10.33
N VAL A 43 -4.31 -2.53 9.35
CA VAL A 43 -3.92 -2.26 7.97
C VAL A 43 -4.79 -1.13 7.45
N GLN A 44 -4.21 -0.24 6.65
CA GLN A 44 -5.00 0.70 5.87
C GLN A 44 -5.02 0.24 4.42
N TYR A 45 -6.16 0.39 3.74
CA TYR A 45 -6.28 0.15 2.32
C TYR A 45 -6.39 1.50 1.61
N GLY A 46 -5.65 1.61 0.50
CA GLY A 46 -5.65 2.82 -0.29
C GLY A 46 -5.45 2.55 -1.77
N GLU A 47 -5.73 3.58 -2.54
CA GLU A 47 -5.53 3.61 -3.98
C GLU A 47 -4.40 4.59 -4.30
N ILE A 48 -3.58 4.25 -5.29
CA ILE A 48 -2.45 5.09 -5.70
C ILE A 48 -2.99 6.25 -6.52
N LEU A 49 -2.57 7.46 -6.16
CA LEU A 49 -2.85 8.65 -6.96
C LEU A 49 -1.74 8.77 -8.02
N ALA A 50 -2.10 8.54 -9.29
CA ALA A 50 -1.25 8.78 -10.44
C ALA A 50 -1.02 10.28 -10.67
#